data_AF-A0A1C6ENS2-F1
#
_entry.id   AF-A0A1C6ENS2-F1
#
_cell.length_a   1.000
_cell.length_b   1.000
_cell.length_c   1.000
_cell.angle_alpha   90.00
_cell.angle_beta   90.00
_cell.angle_gamma   90.00
#
_symmetry.space_group_name_H-M   'P 1'
#
loop_
_entity.id
_entity.type
_entity.pdbx_description
1 polymer ?
#
loop_
_entity_poly.entity_id
_entity_poly.type
_entity_poly.pdbx_seq_one_letter_code
_entity_poly.pdbx_strand_id
1 'polypeptide(L)'
;MTEPEIETLDQEISRVENEDVVSMTDKDNCFLCGSNRPGIFDYYKKDGCIALVCLNTWNIADTNVYEYDDRGRIEEEPSGFSTNINTHGANECSWMVASDPIRHTATVTLTYGDNSILDPERVSAQLCQECFKKVADALWPTGFEKDWTYHCDVLMNMETEDIYPISSTITKCSIDDFWLHIDHEQENNRDIVYLVYNP
;
A
#
# COMPACT_ATOMS: atom_id res chain seq x y z
N MET A 1 -18.96 -27.37 35.12
CA MET A 1 -18.03 -27.53 33.97
C MET A 1 -16.70 -27.94 34.55
N THR A 2 -16.12 -28.99 34.01
CA THR A 2 -14.79 -29.45 34.40
C THR A 2 -13.73 -28.54 33.74
N GLU A 3 -12.55 -28.39 34.34
CA GLU A 3 -11.42 -27.62 33.74
C GLU A 3 -11.20 -27.89 32.24
N PRO A 4 -11.23 -29.15 31.73
CA PRO A 4 -11.06 -29.38 30.29
C PRO A 4 -12.21 -28.86 29.42
N GLU A 5 -13.44 -28.75 29.94
CA GLU A 5 -14.59 -28.20 29.20
C GLU A 5 -14.53 -26.68 29.08
N ILE A 6 -13.92 -26.00 30.06
CA ILE A 6 -13.70 -24.54 30.06
C ILE A 6 -12.57 -24.22 29.07
N GLU A 7 -11.49 -25.01 29.08
CA GLU A 7 -10.34 -24.83 28.19
C GLU A 7 -10.70 -25.08 26.71
N THR A 8 -11.57 -26.06 26.41
CA THR A 8 -12.10 -26.27 25.06
C THR A 8 -13.05 -25.16 24.62
N LEU A 9 -13.84 -24.60 25.55
CA LEU A 9 -14.77 -23.52 25.24
C LEU A 9 -14.00 -22.20 25.03
N ASP A 10 -12.94 -21.94 25.80
CA ASP A 10 -12.05 -20.79 25.61
C ASP A 10 -11.23 -20.92 24.30
N GLN A 11 -10.85 -22.15 23.90
CA GLN A 11 -10.24 -22.42 22.59
C GLN A 11 -11.24 -22.28 21.43
N GLU A 12 -12.51 -22.60 21.63
CA GLU A 12 -13.56 -22.39 20.63
C GLU A 12 -13.99 -20.92 20.55
N ILE A 13 -14.06 -20.20 21.67
CA ILE A 13 -14.35 -18.76 21.72
C ILE A 13 -13.20 -17.95 21.12
N SER A 14 -11.94 -18.27 21.42
CA SER A 14 -10.78 -17.62 20.78
C SER A 14 -10.64 -17.93 19.29
N ARG A 15 -11.17 -19.07 18.82
CA ARG A 15 -11.31 -19.39 17.39
C ARG A 15 -12.44 -18.62 16.70
N VAL A 16 -13.47 -18.23 17.44
CA VAL A 16 -14.64 -17.50 16.91
C VAL A 16 -14.46 -15.98 16.98
N GLU A 17 -13.60 -15.46 17.88
CA GLU A 17 -13.23 -14.04 17.93
C GLU A 17 -12.22 -13.63 16.84
N ASN A 18 -11.49 -14.58 16.26
CA ASN A 18 -10.69 -14.41 15.04
C ASN A 18 -11.40 -15.07 13.85
N GLU A 19 -12.56 -14.53 13.42
CA GLU A 19 -12.98 -14.73 12.03
C GLU A 19 -11.98 -14.00 11.13
N ASP A 20 -10.80 -14.62 10.99
CA ASP A 20 -9.70 -14.23 10.14
C ASP A 20 -10.23 -14.16 8.71
N VAL A 21 -10.08 -13.01 8.05
CA VAL A 21 -10.22 -12.97 6.59
C VAL A 21 -9.19 -13.95 6.02
N VAL A 22 -9.69 -15.07 5.50
CA VAL A 22 -8.87 -16.13 4.94
C VAL A 22 -8.48 -15.73 3.52
N SER A 23 -7.19 -15.76 3.25
CA SER A 23 -6.64 -15.62 1.91
C SER A 23 -7.28 -16.63 0.96
N MET A 24 -7.65 -16.15 -0.23
CA MET A 24 -8.15 -16.99 -1.31
C MET A 24 -7.06 -17.41 -2.31
N THR A 25 -5.79 -17.07 -2.02
CA THR A 25 -4.65 -17.24 -2.93
C THR A 25 -3.60 -18.13 -2.29
N ASP A 26 -3.07 -19.08 -3.05
CA ASP A 26 -1.92 -19.86 -2.59
C ASP A 26 -0.63 -19.04 -2.61
N LYS A 27 0.45 -19.62 -2.06
CA LYS A 27 1.74 -18.94 -1.95
C LYS A 27 2.39 -18.69 -3.31
N ASP A 28 2.21 -19.58 -4.29
CA ASP A 28 2.85 -19.46 -5.60
C ASP A 28 2.23 -18.34 -6.44
N ASN A 29 0.92 -18.12 -6.29
CA ASN A 29 0.15 -17.09 -7.00
C ASN A 29 0.02 -15.77 -6.23
N CYS A 30 0.68 -15.64 -5.08
CA CYS A 30 0.66 -14.41 -4.29
C CYS A 30 1.28 -13.22 -5.04
N PHE A 31 0.59 -12.09 -5.11
CA PHE A 31 1.08 -10.89 -5.77
C PHE A 31 2.38 -10.35 -5.16
N LEU A 32 2.52 -10.44 -3.82
CA LEU A 32 3.69 -9.91 -3.11
C LEU A 32 4.87 -10.86 -3.00
N CYS A 33 4.67 -12.18 -2.92
CA CYS A 33 5.79 -13.12 -2.68
C CYS A 33 5.78 -14.34 -3.60
N GLY A 34 4.79 -14.45 -4.48
CA GLY A 34 4.59 -15.62 -5.33
C GLY A 34 5.63 -15.73 -6.42
N SER A 35 5.96 -16.97 -6.75
CA SER A 35 6.84 -17.31 -7.87
C SER A 35 6.19 -17.05 -9.24
N ASN A 36 4.84 -17.05 -9.30
CA ASN A 36 4.05 -16.76 -10.49
C ASN A 36 3.47 -15.34 -10.48
N ARG A 37 3.98 -14.44 -9.64
CA ARG A 37 3.45 -13.07 -9.53
C ARG A 37 3.62 -12.30 -10.85
N PRO A 38 2.76 -11.30 -11.13
CA PRO A 38 2.94 -10.43 -12.28
C PRO A 38 4.29 -9.70 -12.24
N GLY A 39 5.04 -9.74 -13.35
CA GLY A 39 6.37 -9.12 -13.44
C GLY A 39 6.38 -7.59 -13.27
N ILE A 40 5.21 -6.94 -13.23
CA ILE A 40 5.08 -5.52 -12.90
C ILE A 40 5.57 -5.23 -11.48
N PHE A 41 5.37 -6.15 -10.52
CA PHE A 41 5.87 -5.94 -9.16
C PHE A 41 7.40 -5.91 -9.15
N ASP A 42 8.04 -6.85 -9.86
CA ASP A 42 9.50 -6.90 -10.00
C ASP A 42 10.06 -5.66 -10.72
N TYR A 43 9.31 -5.09 -11.65
CA TYR A 43 9.71 -3.84 -12.31
C TYR A 43 9.87 -2.68 -11.32
N TYR A 44 9.05 -2.60 -10.27
CA TYR A 44 9.14 -1.54 -9.27
C TYR A 44 10.07 -1.86 -8.09
N LYS A 45 10.59 -3.09 -8.01
CA LYS A 45 11.52 -3.53 -6.95
C LYS A 45 12.94 -2.96 -7.15
N LYS A 46 13.06 -1.65 -6.95
CA LYS A 46 14.29 -0.85 -7.11
C LYS A 46 14.69 -0.22 -5.78
N ASP A 47 15.99 0.05 -5.64
CA ASP A 47 16.57 0.72 -4.47
C ASP A 47 15.97 2.12 -4.28
N GLY A 48 15.61 2.45 -3.04
CA GLY A 48 14.99 3.73 -2.69
C GLY A 48 13.63 4.04 -3.35
N CYS A 49 12.99 3.05 -3.99
CA CYS A 49 11.71 3.28 -4.67
C CYS A 49 10.56 3.24 -3.66
N ILE A 50 9.94 4.40 -3.45
CA ILE A 50 8.65 4.50 -2.76
C ILE A 50 7.56 4.54 -3.81
N ALA A 51 6.71 3.53 -3.84
CA ALA A 51 5.62 3.42 -4.82
C ALA A 51 4.26 3.61 -4.17
N LEU A 52 3.31 4.12 -4.95
CA LEU A 52 1.88 4.06 -4.66
C LEU A 52 1.34 2.70 -5.09
N VAL A 53 0.54 2.08 -4.24
CA VAL A 53 -0.13 0.82 -4.52
C VAL A 53 -1.61 0.95 -4.19
N CYS A 54 -2.47 0.63 -5.15
CA CYS A 54 -3.90 0.48 -4.92
C CYS A 54 -4.16 -0.98 -4.57
N LEU A 55 -4.53 -1.27 -3.33
CA LEU A 55 -4.73 -2.65 -2.86
C LEU A 55 -5.96 -3.34 -3.48
N ASN A 56 -6.92 -2.56 -4.01
CA ASN A 56 -8.10 -3.09 -4.68
C ASN A 56 -7.79 -3.59 -6.10
N THR A 57 -6.89 -2.92 -6.83
CA THR A 57 -6.61 -3.21 -8.24
C THR A 57 -5.18 -3.68 -8.50
N TRP A 58 -4.30 -3.56 -7.50
CA TRP A 58 -2.87 -3.80 -7.57
C TRP A 58 -2.15 -3.00 -8.66
N ASN A 59 -2.72 -1.84 -9.03
CA ASN A 59 -1.98 -0.84 -9.78
C ASN A 59 -0.84 -0.31 -8.90
N ILE A 60 0.32 -0.09 -9.54
CA ILE A 60 1.52 0.42 -8.90
C ILE A 60 1.99 1.63 -9.72
N ALA A 61 2.39 2.70 -9.03
CA ALA A 61 3.05 3.83 -9.64
C ALA A 61 4.25 4.25 -8.79
N ASP A 62 5.39 4.46 -9.42
CA ASP A 62 6.55 5.04 -8.77
C ASP A 62 6.26 6.52 -8.45
N THR A 63 6.67 6.97 -7.26
CA THR A 63 6.61 8.40 -6.91
C THR A 63 7.64 9.22 -7.70
N ASN A 64 8.62 8.54 -8.32
CA ASN A 64 9.69 9.12 -9.13
C ASN A 64 10.50 10.17 -8.33
N VAL A 65 10.69 9.95 -7.02
CA VAL A 65 11.65 10.74 -6.22
C VAL A 65 13.08 10.53 -6.74
N TYR A 66 13.36 9.33 -7.25
CA TYR A 66 14.50 9.05 -8.09
C TYR A 66 14.07 8.77 -9.53
N GLU A 67 14.98 9.02 -10.48
CA GLU A 67 14.88 8.46 -11.83
C GLU A 67 15.76 7.22 -11.90
N TYR A 68 15.36 6.25 -12.72
CA TYR A 68 16.03 4.96 -12.82
C TYR A 68 16.37 4.62 -14.27
N ASP A 69 17.54 4.00 -14.47
CA ASP A 69 17.98 3.49 -15.76
C ASP A 69 17.18 2.24 -16.18
N ASP A 70 17.40 1.78 -17.41
CA ASP A 70 16.77 0.55 -17.95
C ASP A 70 17.11 -0.73 -17.14
N ARG A 71 18.06 -0.66 -16.21
CA ARG A 71 18.45 -1.76 -15.31
C ARG A 71 17.92 -1.58 -13.89
N GLY A 72 17.12 -0.53 -13.64
CA GLY A 72 16.53 -0.23 -12.34
C GLY A 72 17.49 0.39 -11.33
N ARG A 73 18.62 0.94 -11.78
CA ARG A 73 19.57 1.68 -10.92
C ARG A 73 19.26 3.17 -10.97
N ILE A 74 19.48 3.88 -9.86
CA ILE A 74 19.27 5.33 -9.80
C ILE A 74 20.17 6.02 -10.85
N GLU A 75 19.57 6.88 -11.67
CA GLU A 75 20.28 7.72 -12.63
C GLU A 75 21.08 8.80 -11.91
N GLU A 76 22.36 8.94 -12.28
CA GLU A 76 23.25 9.96 -11.67
C GLU A 76 22.90 11.37 -12.17
N GLU A 77 22.39 11.49 -13.40
CA GLU A 77 21.98 12.74 -14.03
C GLU A 77 20.51 12.64 -14.45
N PRO A 78 19.56 12.74 -13.51
CA PRO A 78 18.15 12.63 -13.82
C PRO A 78 17.70 13.76 -14.74
N SER A 79 16.72 13.43 -15.58
CA SER A 79 15.89 14.40 -16.27
C SER A 79 15.09 15.23 -15.26
N GLY A 80 14.60 16.39 -15.70
CA GLY A 80 13.93 17.35 -14.83
C GLY A 80 12.55 16.90 -14.36
N PHE A 81 11.63 17.85 -14.29
CA PHE A 81 10.28 17.61 -13.78
C PHE A 81 9.48 16.61 -14.64
N SER A 82 8.78 15.69 -13.98
CA SER A 82 7.88 14.72 -14.62
C SER A 82 6.46 14.78 -14.03
N THR A 83 5.46 14.39 -14.82
CA THR A 83 4.09 14.22 -14.33
C THR A 83 3.46 12.98 -14.93
N ASN A 84 2.97 12.09 -14.06
CA ASN A 84 2.28 10.86 -14.44
C ASN A 84 0.86 10.86 -13.89
N ILE A 85 -0.11 10.42 -14.70
CA ILE A 85 -1.51 10.29 -14.31
C ILE A 85 -1.93 8.84 -14.49
N ASN A 86 -2.46 8.24 -13.43
CA ASN A 86 -2.89 6.84 -13.38
C ASN A 86 -4.38 6.79 -13.01
N THR A 87 -5.17 6.03 -13.75
CA THR A 87 -6.59 5.82 -13.50
C THR A 87 -6.87 4.33 -13.45
N HIS A 88 -7.53 3.85 -12.39
CA HIS A 88 -7.64 2.40 -12.15
C HIS A 88 -8.96 1.77 -12.57
N GLY A 89 -9.87 2.57 -13.13
CA GLY A 89 -11.16 2.11 -13.59
C GLY A 89 -12.26 3.14 -13.32
N ALA A 90 -13.48 2.80 -13.74
CA ALA A 90 -14.63 3.65 -13.44
C ALA A 90 -14.93 3.61 -11.93
N ASN A 91 -15.06 4.79 -11.33
CA ASN A 91 -15.30 4.99 -9.89
C ASN A 91 -14.21 4.43 -8.95
N GLU A 92 -13.05 4.03 -9.49
CA GLU A 92 -11.87 3.63 -8.71
C GLU A 92 -11.01 4.87 -8.35
N CYS A 93 -9.93 4.67 -7.60
CA CYS A 93 -8.99 5.75 -7.33
C CYS A 93 -8.21 6.16 -8.58
N SER A 94 -7.70 7.38 -8.56
CA SER A 94 -6.76 7.90 -9.57
C SER A 94 -5.68 8.72 -8.91
N TRP A 95 -4.50 8.71 -9.52
CA TRP A 95 -3.32 9.38 -9.00
C TRP A 95 -2.75 10.33 -10.02
N MET A 96 -2.30 11.49 -9.56
CA MET A 96 -1.38 12.35 -10.29
C MET A 96 -0.09 12.48 -9.49
N VAL A 97 1.03 12.05 -10.07
CA VAL A 97 2.36 12.15 -9.47
C VAL A 97 3.12 13.23 -10.22
N ALA A 98 3.49 14.30 -9.52
CA ALA A 98 4.34 15.36 -10.02
C ALA A 98 5.69 15.28 -9.29
N SER A 99 6.78 14.97 -10.00
CA SER A 99 8.08 14.74 -9.38
C SER A 99 9.19 15.60 -9.97
N ASP A 100 10.19 15.86 -9.14
CA ASP A 100 11.45 16.51 -9.51
C ASP A 100 12.59 15.65 -8.94
N PRO A 101 13.11 14.67 -9.72
CA PRO A 101 14.17 13.79 -9.26
C PRO A 101 15.51 14.51 -9.07
N ILE A 102 15.72 15.69 -9.70
CA ILE A 102 16.91 16.52 -9.43
C ILE A 102 16.89 17.05 -8.00
N ARG A 103 15.69 17.34 -7.47
CA ARG A 103 15.51 17.79 -6.08
C ARG A 103 15.11 16.68 -5.12
N HIS A 104 14.94 15.46 -5.62
CA HIS A 104 14.41 14.33 -4.88
C HIS A 104 13.10 14.66 -4.13
N THR A 105 12.15 15.23 -4.87
CA THR A 105 10.82 15.56 -4.34
C THR A 105 9.70 15.04 -5.22
N ALA A 106 8.57 14.67 -4.61
CA ALA A 106 7.35 14.36 -5.33
C ALA A 106 6.11 14.89 -4.59
N THR A 107 5.11 15.33 -5.36
CA THR A 107 3.76 15.58 -4.90
C THR A 107 2.82 14.58 -5.58
N VAL A 108 2.14 13.79 -4.77
CA VAL A 108 1.10 12.86 -5.23
C VAL A 108 -0.25 13.44 -4.86
N THR A 109 -1.16 13.48 -5.81
CA THR A 109 -2.57 13.77 -5.59
C THR A 109 -3.38 12.50 -5.80
N LEU A 110 -4.06 12.02 -4.77
CA LEU A 110 -4.94 10.84 -4.81
C LEU A 110 -6.39 11.31 -4.82
N THR A 111 -7.17 10.94 -5.83
CA THR A 111 -8.59 11.26 -5.91
C THR A 111 -9.41 9.98 -5.80
N TYR A 112 -10.41 9.99 -4.92
CA TYR A 112 -11.19 8.82 -4.55
C TYR A 112 -12.58 8.82 -5.20
N GLY A 113 -12.92 7.69 -5.81
CA GLY A 113 -14.29 7.36 -6.22
C GLY A 113 -14.96 6.41 -5.25
N ASP A 114 -16.20 6.01 -5.55
CA ASP A 114 -17.00 5.16 -4.67
C ASP A 114 -16.35 3.77 -4.40
N ASN A 115 -15.56 3.25 -5.35
CA ASN A 115 -14.85 1.97 -5.23
C ASN A 115 -13.44 2.11 -4.64
N SER A 116 -13.03 3.31 -4.24
CA SER A 116 -11.73 3.54 -3.61
C SER A 116 -11.69 3.13 -2.14
N ILE A 117 -12.81 2.70 -1.56
CA ILE A 117 -12.84 2.07 -0.24
C ILE A 117 -12.22 0.67 -0.36
N LEU A 118 -11.34 0.32 0.57
CA LEU A 118 -10.67 -0.97 0.57
C LEU A 118 -11.68 -2.13 0.61
N ASP A 119 -11.49 -3.10 -0.29
CA ASP A 119 -12.32 -4.29 -0.43
C ASP A 119 -11.51 -5.52 0.02
N PRO A 120 -11.76 -6.06 1.23
CA PRO A 120 -11.02 -7.21 1.76
C PRO A 120 -11.11 -8.46 0.87
N GLU A 121 -12.21 -8.64 0.13
CA GLU A 121 -12.36 -9.77 -0.80
C GLU A 121 -11.38 -9.62 -1.98
N ARG A 122 -11.24 -8.40 -2.54
CA ARG A 122 -10.25 -8.14 -3.60
C ARG A 122 -8.82 -8.31 -3.12
N VAL A 123 -8.51 -7.86 -1.91
CA VAL A 123 -7.15 -8.00 -1.34
C VAL A 123 -6.82 -9.46 -1.07
N SER A 124 -7.72 -10.21 -0.43
CA SER A 124 -7.52 -11.64 -0.13
C SER A 124 -7.49 -12.53 -1.37
N ALA A 125 -8.10 -12.09 -2.49
CA ALA A 125 -8.04 -12.74 -3.80
C ALA A 125 -6.66 -12.65 -4.50
N GLN A 126 -5.71 -11.88 -3.96
CA GLN A 126 -4.41 -11.64 -4.59
C GLN A 126 -3.22 -11.99 -3.71
N LEU A 127 -3.44 -12.20 -2.41
CA LEU A 127 -2.37 -12.42 -1.44
C LEU A 127 -2.53 -13.77 -0.78
N CYS A 128 -1.41 -14.48 -0.56
CA CYS A 128 -1.37 -15.60 0.37
C CYS A 128 -1.59 -15.13 1.81
N GLN A 129 -1.92 -16.06 2.72
CA GLN A 129 -2.26 -15.72 4.12
C GLN A 129 -1.18 -14.90 4.83
N GLU A 130 0.11 -15.21 4.61
CA GLU A 130 1.23 -14.49 5.24
C GLU A 130 1.28 -13.03 4.77
N CYS A 131 1.16 -12.80 3.46
CA CYS A 131 1.18 -11.46 2.86
C CYS A 131 -0.10 -10.67 3.18
N PHE A 132 -1.25 -11.33 3.19
CA PHE A 132 -2.51 -10.73 3.62
C PHE A 132 -2.41 -10.23 5.06
N LYS A 133 -1.85 -11.05 5.96
CA LYS A 133 -1.60 -10.65 7.34
C LYS A 133 -0.63 -9.48 7.43
N LYS A 134 0.43 -9.42 6.61
CA LYS A 134 1.34 -8.27 6.54
C LYS A 134 0.60 -6.97 6.19
N VAL A 135 -0.23 -7.00 5.15
CA VAL A 135 -1.07 -5.84 4.75
C VAL A 135 -2.01 -5.46 5.89
N ALA A 136 -2.64 -6.45 6.50
CA ALA A 136 -3.59 -6.24 7.57
C ALA A 136 -2.96 -5.60 8.80
N ASP A 137 -1.83 -6.12 9.26
CA ASP A 137 -1.10 -5.61 10.42
C ASP A 137 -0.59 -4.18 10.18
N ALA A 138 -0.24 -3.82 8.94
CA ALA A 138 0.19 -2.47 8.57
C ALA A 138 -0.96 -1.45 8.55
N LEU A 139 -2.10 -1.84 7.99
CA LEU A 139 -3.27 -0.97 7.92
C LEU A 139 -3.97 -0.85 9.29
N TRP A 140 -3.92 -1.90 10.11
CA TRP A 140 -4.73 -2.05 11.34
C TRP A 140 -3.90 -2.49 12.54
N PRO A 141 -2.97 -1.64 12.99
CA PRO A 141 -2.07 -1.99 14.09
C PRO A 141 -2.80 -2.26 15.41
N THR A 142 -4.05 -1.78 15.56
CA THR A 142 -4.89 -1.98 16.75
C THR A 142 -5.96 -3.07 16.58
N GLY A 143 -5.97 -3.78 15.46
CA GLY A 143 -6.93 -4.84 15.13
C GLY A 143 -7.95 -4.44 14.07
N PHE A 144 -8.56 -5.45 13.44
CA PHE A 144 -9.56 -5.30 12.38
C PHE A 144 -10.87 -4.72 12.96
N GLU A 145 -11.39 -3.61 12.41
CA GLU A 145 -12.72 -3.10 12.76
C GLU A 145 -13.67 -3.36 11.58
N LYS A 146 -14.90 -3.82 11.83
CA LYS A 146 -15.80 -4.28 10.75
C LYS A 146 -16.46 -3.13 9.95
N ASP A 147 -16.30 -1.87 10.37
CA ASP A 147 -17.08 -0.71 9.88
C ASP A 147 -16.35 0.17 8.81
N TRP A 148 -15.43 -0.38 8.02
CA TRP A 148 -14.38 0.43 7.39
C TRP A 148 -14.72 1.35 6.22
N THR A 149 -14.08 2.53 6.29
CA THR A 149 -14.02 3.59 5.28
C THR A 149 -12.58 3.93 4.87
N TYR A 150 -11.63 3.01 5.04
CA TYR A 150 -10.24 3.24 4.62
C TYR A 150 -10.13 3.26 3.10
N HIS A 151 -9.36 4.21 2.57
CA HIS A 151 -9.01 4.19 1.16
C HIS A 151 -8.03 3.04 0.85
N CYS A 152 -8.14 2.48 -0.35
CA CYS A 152 -7.34 1.34 -0.79
C CYS A 152 -5.89 1.67 -1.15
N ASP A 153 -5.49 2.94 -1.07
CA ASP A 153 -4.19 3.42 -1.49
C ASP A 153 -3.17 3.45 -0.34
N VAL A 154 -1.99 2.89 -0.59
CA VAL A 154 -0.86 2.86 0.35
C VAL A 154 0.41 3.32 -0.34
N LEU A 155 1.37 3.79 0.43
CA LEU A 155 2.76 3.86 0.01
C LEU A 155 3.46 2.55 0.37
N MET A 156 4.34 2.08 -0.48
CA MET A 156 5.15 0.90 -0.25
C MET A 156 6.61 1.22 -0.52
N ASN A 157 7.49 0.90 0.44
CA ASN A 157 8.92 0.82 0.14
C ASN A 157 9.12 -0.46 -0.68
N MET A 158 9.51 -0.35 -1.95
CA MET A 158 9.59 -1.50 -2.84
C MET A 158 10.81 -2.40 -2.60
N GLU A 159 11.82 -1.90 -1.89
CA GLU A 159 12.98 -2.69 -1.48
C GLU A 159 12.65 -3.60 -0.30
N THR A 160 12.08 -3.02 0.77
CA THR A 160 11.73 -3.75 2.02
C THR A 160 10.32 -4.36 1.98
N GLU A 161 9.50 -3.93 1.02
CA GLU A 161 8.08 -4.25 0.88
C GLU A 161 7.23 -3.75 2.07
N ASP A 162 7.73 -2.78 2.85
CA ASP A 162 7.01 -2.19 3.98
C ASP A 162 5.89 -1.28 3.50
N ILE A 163 4.76 -1.30 4.23
CA ILE A 163 3.49 -0.70 3.82
C ILE A 163 3.15 0.46 4.76
N TYR A 164 2.81 1.60 4.18
CA TYR A 164 2.50 2.83 4.89
C TYR A 164 1.09 3.31 4.47
N PRO A 165 0.09 3.21 5.37
CA PRO A 165 -1.27 3.62 5.06
C PRO A 165 -1.38 5.14 4.88
N ILE A 166 -1.91 5.59 3.75
CA ILE A 166 -2.16 7.02 3.49
C ILE A 166 -3.33 7.50 4.36
N SER A 167 -4.33 6.65 4.56
CA SER A 167 -5.57 6.94 5.31
C SER A 167 -5.43 7.01 6.84
N SER A 168 -4.22 6.90 7.37
CA SER A 168 -3.97 6.98 8.81
C SER A 168 -3.82 8.44 9.27
N THR A 169 -3.82 8.71 10.57
CA THR A 169 -3.58 10.05 11.16
C THR A 169 -2.17 10.62 10.88
N ILE A 170 -1.43 10.03 9.94
CA ILE A 170 -0.08 10.44 9.56
C ILE A 170 -0.18 11.75 8.80
N THR A 171 -0.05 12.86 9.53
CA THR A 171 0.18 14.15 8.89
C THR A 171 1.66 14.29 8.52
N LYS A 172 2.60 13.72 9.29
CA LYS A 172 4.05 13.74 9.02
C LYS A 172 4.74 12.48 9.56
N CYS A 173 5.51 11.75 8.73
CA CYS A 173 6.37 10.66 9.20
C CYS A 173 7.65 10.56 8.35
N SER A 174 8.61 9.74 8.80
CA SER A 174 9.77 9.37 8.00
C SER A 174 9.65 7.92 7.54
N ILE A 175 9.87 7.67 6.24
CA ILE A 175 10.09 6.34 5.67
C ILE A 175 11.58 6.31 5.34
N ASP A 176 12.39 5.64 6.16
CA ASP A 176 13.85 5.70 6.05
C ASP A 176 14.36 7.17 5.99
N ASP A 177 15.01 7.55 4.90
CA ASP A 177 15.53 8.90 4.65
C ASP A 177 14.50 9.83 3.98
N PHE A 178 13.25 9.40 3.78
CA PHE A 178 12.20 10.20 3.17
C PHE A 178 11.34 10.86 4.23
N TRP A 179 11.14 12.16 4.11
CA TRP A 179 10.13 12.89 4.84
C TRP A 179 8.80 12.88 4.08
N LEU A 180 7.75 12.47 4.77
CA LEU A 180 6.39 12.39 4.26
C LEU A 180 5.50 13.43 4.95
N HIS A 181 4.65 14.11 4.17
CA HIS A 181 3.53 14.89 4.70
C HIS A 181 2.27 14.62 3.90
N ILE A 182 1.16 14.39 4.59
CA ILE A 182 -0.13 14.11 3.97
C ILE A 182 -1.13 15.19 4.40
N ASP A 183 -1.74 15.82 3.41
CA ASP A 183 -2.87 16.72 3.55
C ASP A 183 -4.15 16.00 3.14
N HIS A 184 -5.09 15.86 4.08
CA HIS A 184 -6.40 15.24 3.84
C HIS A 184 -7.44 16.30 3.46
N GLU A 185 -7.88 16.29 2.21
CA GLU A 185 -8.93 17.18 1.72
C GLU A 185 -10.26 16.43 1.59
N GLN A 186 -10.86 16.08 2.74
CA GLN A 186 -12.10 15.29 2.80
C GLN A 186 -13.25 15.92 1.99
N GLU A 187 -13.35 17.25 1.94
CA GLU A 187 -14.38 17.95 1.15
C GLU A 187 -14.28 17.66 -0.36
N ASN A 188 -13.08 17.33 -0.84
CA ASN A 188 -12.79 17.05 -2.24
C ASN A 188 -12.63 15.54 -2.53
N ASN A 189 -12.84 14.65 -1.54
CA ASN A 189 -12.51 13.23 -1.62
C ASN A 189 -11.10 12.99 -2.15
N ARG A 190 -10.13 13.70 -1.59
CA ARG A 190 -8.76 13.77 -2.11
C ARG A 190 -7.74 13.83 -1.00
N ASP A 191 -6.60 13.18 -1.20
CA ASP A 191 -5.40 13.34 -0.38
C ASP A 191 -4.25 13.89 -1.22
N ILE A 192 -3.41 14.71 -0.60
CA ILE A 192 -2.18 15.21 -1.20
C ILE A 192 -1.00 14.76 -0.36
N VAL A 193 -0.08 14.02 -0.97
CA VAL A 193 1.12 13.52 -0.32
C VAL A 193 2.34 14.25 -0.86
N TYR A 194 3.15 14.80 0.04
CA TYR A 194 4.45 15.40 -0.27
C TYR A 194 5.55 14.47 0.22
N LEU A 195 6.42 14.06 -0.69
CA LEU A 195 7.62 13.28 -0.40
C LEU A 195 8.86 14.12 -0.68
N VAL A 196 9.81 14.10 0.25
CA VAL A 196 11.12 14.75 0.13
C VAL A 196 12.18 13.81 0.67
N TYR A 197 13.17 13.44 -0.14
CA TYR A 197 14.35 12.75 0.37
C TYR A 197 15.24 13.72 1.16
N ASN A 198 15.63 13.33 2.38
CA ASN A 198 16.46 14.13 3.27
C ASN A 198 17.36 13.22 4.16
N PRO A 199 18.60 12.92 3.72
CA PRO A 199 19.54 12.04 4.39
C PRO A 199 20.22 12.64 5.63
#